data_AF-A0ABC8Q8R5-F1
#
_entry.id   AF-A0ABC8Q8R5-F1
#
_cell.length_a   1.000
_cell.length_b   1.000
_cell.length_c   1.000
_cell.angle_alpha   90.00
_cell.angle_beta   90.00
_cell.angle_gamma   90.00
#
_symmetry.space_group_name_H-M   'P 1'
#
loop_
_entity.id
_entity.type
_entity.pdbx_description
1 polymer ?
#
loop_
_entity_poly.entity_id
_entity_poly.type
_entity_poly.pdbx_seq_one_letter_code
_entity_poly.pdbx_strand_id
1 'polypeptide(L)'
;MVTRISSGRSTGDTTAAWDGARYALRNALGMPTSTMGDPSPEVLSGSPLQTARLQYRFSDYVAIVTASNLPYAGLAVREQYLSSGF
;
A
#
# COMPACT_ATOMS: atom_id res chain seq x y z
N MET A 1 -10.82 -9.88 -10.35
CA MET A 1 -10.33 -9.39 -9.04
C MET A 1 -9.22 -10.33 -8.58
N VAL A 2 -7.95 -9.95 -8.79
CA VAL A 2 -6.81 -10.73 -8.29
C VAL A 2 -6.33 -10.05 -7.02
N THR A 3 -6.65 -10.63 -5.87
CA THR A 3 -6.06 -10.23 -4.59
C THR A 3 -4.78 -11.05 -4.44
N ARG A 4 -3.62 -10.46 -4.74
CA ARG A 4 -2.33 -11.11 -4.44
C ARG A 4 -2.01 -10.84 -2.97
N ILE A 5 -2.29 -11.82 -2.10
CA ILE A 5 -1.93 -11.76 -0.69
C ILE A 5 -0.54 -12.39 -0.57
N SER A 6 0.50 -11.57 -0.41
CA SER A 6 1.83 -12.07 -0.08
C SER A 6 1.95 -12.19 1.44
N SER A 7 1.62 -13.36 1.99
CA SER A 7 1.81 -13.70 3.41
C SER A 7 3.09 -14.52 3.59
N GLY A 8 4.03 -14.04 4.42
CA GLY A 8 5.14 -14.87 4.93
C GLY A 8 6.56 -14.32 4.79
N ARG A 9 6.83 -13.07 5.17
CA ARG A 9 8.20 -12.60 5.43
C ARG A 9 8.28 -11.92 6.79
N SER A 10 9.41 -12.06 7.48
CA SER A 10 9.70 -11.40 8.76
C SER A 10 9.37 -9.91 8.67
N THR A 11 8.98 -9.29 9.79
CA THR A 11 8.54 -7.88 9.81
C THR A 11 9.56 -6.96 9.12
N GLY A 12 10.86 -7.13 9.38
CA GLY A 12 11.92 -6.35 8.73
C GLY A 12 12.01 -6.53 7.20
N ASP A 13 11.81 -7.74 6.69
CA ASP A 13 11.79 -8.01 5.25
C ASP A 13 10.53 -7.43 4.57
N THR A 14 9.41 -7.42 5.28
CA THR A 14 8.14 -6.91 4.75
C THR A 14 8.14 -5.38 4.69
N THR A 15 8.77 -4.74 5.69
CA THR A 15 9.02 -3.30 5.73
C THR A 15 9.91 -2.85 4.57
N ALA A 16 11.01 -3.56 4.28
CA ALA A 16 11.87 -3.29 3.14
C ALA A 16 11.18 -3.56 1.78
N ALA A 17 10.39 -4.65 1.69
CA ALA A 17 9.62 -4.96 0.50
C ALA A 17 8.54 -3.90 0.21
N TRP A 18 7.91 -3.35 1.25
CA TRP A 18 6.95 -2.27 1.11
C TRP A 18 7.59 -0.96 0.68
N ASP A 19 8.75 -0.61 1.23
CA ASP A 19 9.48 0.59 0.81
C ASP A 19 9.86 0.51 -0.69
N GLY A 20 10.39 -0.65 -1.11
CA GLY A 20 10.66 -0.93 -2.53
C GLY A 20 9.40 -0.86 -3.41
N ALA A 21 8.28 -1.42 -2.95
CA ALA A 21 7.00 -1.35 -3.66
C ALA A 21 6.47 0.09 -3.75
N ARG A 22 6.56 0.87 -2.67
CA ARG A 22 6.17 2.28 -2.62
C ARG A 22 7.03 3.12 -3.56
N TYR A 23 8.34 2.87 -3.60
CA TYR A 23 9.24 3.55 -4.53
C TYR A 23 8.92 3.21 -5.98
N ALA A 24 8.70 1.93 -6.30
CA ALA A 24 8.31 1.49 -7.63
C ALA A 24 6.95 2.09 -8.06
N LEU A 25 5.96 2.10 -7.17
CA LEU A 25 4.65 2.73 -7.40
C LEU A 25 4.80 4.23 -7.67
N ARG A 26 5.60 4.94 -6.86
CA ARG A 26 5.85 6.37 -7.07
C ARG A 26 6.57 6.65 -8.40
N ASN A 27 7.50 5.79 -8.79
CA ASN A 27 8.23 5.94 -10.04
C ASN A 27 7.32 5.67 -11.26
N ALA A 28 6.43 4.69 -11.16
CA ALA A 28 5.50 4.32 -12.24
C ALA A 28 4.30 5.27 -12.35
N LEU A 29 3.72 5.67 -11.21
CA LEU A 29 2.43 6.38 -11.14
C LEU A 29 2.57 7.85 -10.74
N GLY A 30 3.76 8.30 -10.32
CA GLY A 30 4.00 9.65 -9.83
C GLY A 30 3.60 9.84 -8.36
N MET A 31 3.35 11.10 -7.98
CA MET A 31 2.88 11.40 -6.63
C MET A 31 1.41 10.99 -6.44
N PRO A 32 1.05 10.35 -5.32
CA PRO A 32 -0.34 10.06 -5.00
C PRO A 32 -1.14 11.36 -4.86
N THR A 33 -2.27 11.44 -5.56
CA THR A 33 -3.25 12.54 -5.45
C THR A 33 -3.81 12.71 -4.05
N SER A 34 -3.88 11.64 -3.26
CA SER A 34 -4.27 11.72 -1.85
C SER A 34 -3.57 10.63 -1.05
N THR A 35 -3.16 10.99 0.17
CA THR A 35 -2.55 10.06 1.13
C THR A 35 -3.30 10.18 2.46
N MET A 36 -3.78 9.06 2.97
CA MET A 36 -4.38 8.94 4.30
C MET A 36 -3.45 8.11 5.19
N GLY A 37 -3.19 8.61 6.41
CA GLY A 37 -2.22 8.01 7.31
C GLY A 37 -0.77 8.22 6.84
N ASP A 38 0.16 7.54 7.50
CA ASP A 38 1.57 7.57 7.13
C ASP A 38 2.00 6.21 6.52
N PRO A 39 2.26 6.17 5.21
CA PRO A 39 2.72 4.97 4.51
C PRO A 39 4.19 4.65 4.78
N SER A 40 4.85 5.35 5.70
CA SER A 40 6.25 5.10 5.99
C SER A 40 6.41 3.79 6.75
N PRO A 41 7.39 2.97 6.34
CA PRO A 41 7.65 1.67 6.94
C PRO A 41 7.78 1.71 8.47
N GLU A 42 8.40 2.77 8.99
CA GLU A 42 8.61 3.02 10.42
C GLU A 42 7.29 3.19 11.18
N VAL A 43 6.33 3.92 10.60
CA VAL A 43 5.01 4.15 11.22
C VAL A 43 4.15 2.90 11.15
N LEU A 44 4.13 2.22 10.00
CA LEU A 44 3.38 0.99 9.81
C LEU A 44 3.90 -0.13 10.72
N SER A 45 5.21 -0.25 10.91
CA SER A 45 5.80 -1.27 11.78
C SER A 45 5.76 -0.89 13.27
N GLY A 46 5.63 0.41 13.58
CA GLY A 46 5.74 0.95 14.93
C GLY A 46 4.55 0.66 15.84
N SER A 47 3.38 0.33 15.28
CA SER A 47 2.21 -0.04 16.09
C SER A 47 1.28 -1.02 15.36
N PRO A 48 0.71 -2.02 16.07
CA PRO A 48 -0.31 -2.89 15.50
C PRO A 48 -1.55 -2.08 15.11
N LEU A 49 -2.20 -2.43 13.99
CA LEU A 49 -3.38 -1.76 13.40
C LEU A 49 -3.11 -0.45 12.64
N GLN A 50 -1.85 -0.03 12.50
CA GLN A 50 -1.53 1.12 11.64
C GLN A 50 -1.91 0.84 10.19
N THR A 51 -2.55 1.81 9.55
CA THR A 51 -2.98 1.72 8.16
C THR A 51 -2.65 3.00 7.41
N ALA A 52 -2.15 2.85 6.20
CA ALA A 52 -1.93 3.93 5.26
C ALA A 52 -2.65 3.62 3.95
N ARG A 53 -3.18 4.65 3.32
CA ARG A 53 -3.87 4.54 2.03
C ARG A 53 -3.32 5.60 1.08
N LEU A 54 -2.86 5.14 -0.07
CA LEU A 54 -2.40 5.94 -1.19
C LEU A 54 -3.46 5.89 -2.28
N GLN A 55 -3.84 7.04 -2.82
CA GLN A 55 -4.80 7.14 -3.91
C GLN A 55 -4.20 7.89 -5.09
N TYR A 56 -4.25 7.26 -6.25
CA TYR A 56 -3.82 7.78 -7.55
C TYR A 56 -5.04 7.89 -8.44
N ARG A 57 -5.34 9.12 -8.88
CA ARG A 57 -6.45 9.39 -9.79
C ARG A 57 -5.89 9.65 -11.19
N PHE A 58 -6.30 8.80 -12.12
CA PHE A 58 -6.07 8.94 -13.55
C PHE A 58 -7.36 9.40 -14.22
N SER A 59 -7.27 9.75 -15.50
CA SER A 59 -8.43 10.24 -16.27
C SER A 59 -9.49 9.16 -16.49
N ASP A 60 -9.09 7.89 -16.49
CA ASP A 60 -9.87 6.72 -16.87
C ASP A 60 -10.01 5.67 -15.74
N TYR A 61 -9.26 5.82 -14.63
CA TYR A 61 -9.38 4.96 -13.46
C TYR A 61 -8.79 5.59 -12.19
N VAL A 62 -9.07 4.98 -11.04
CA VAL A 62 -8.50 5.30 -9.74
C VAL A 62 -7.80 4.07 -9.20
N ALA A 63 -6.53 4.18 -8.85
CA ALA A 63 -5.80 3.16 -8.11
C ALA A 63 -5.72 3.55 -6.63
N ILE A 64 -6.10 2.62 -5.76
CA ILE A 64 -6.05 2.76 -4.31
C ILE A 64 -5.16 1.65 -3.77
N VAL A 65 -4.09 2.04 -3.08
CA VAL A 65 -3.17 1.10 -2.42
C VAL A 65 -3.29 1.31 -0.91
N THR A 66 -3.70 0.27 -0.21
CA THR A 66 -3.83 0.27 1.26
C THR A 66 -2.78 -0.65 1.85
N ALA A 67 -1.94 -0.12 2.74
CA ALA A 67 -0.99 -0.89 3.53
C ALA A 67 -1.46 -0.90 4.99
N SER A 68 -1.57 -2.07 5.61
CA SER A 68 -2.06 -2.24 6.97
C SER A 68 -1.17 -3.21 7.73
N ASN A 69 -0.71 -2.83 8.92
CA ASN A 69 0.03 -3.72 9.79
C ASN A 69 -0.93 -4.54 10.67
N LEU A 70 -0.97 -5.85 10.40
CA LEU A 70 -1.81 -6.79 11.13
C LEU A 70 -0.98 -7.50 12.20
N PRO A 71 -1.44 -7.53 13.47
CA PRO A 71 -0.65 -8.04 14.60
C PRO A 71 -0.20 -9.50 14.47
N TYR A 72 -0.89 -10.31 13.66
CA TYR A 72 -0.59 -11.74 13.48
C TYR A 72 -0.14 -12.11 12.07
N ALA A 73 -0.27 -11.21 11.10
CA ALA A 73 0.03 -11.46 9.69
C ALA A 73 1.14 -10.55 9.13
N GLY A 74 1.60 -9.58 9.92
CA GLY A 74 2.55 -8.56 9.48
C GLY A 74 1.89 -7.54 8.57
N LEU A 75 2.69 -6.90 7.72
CA LEU A 75 2.19 -5.88 6.81
C LEU A 75 1.43 -6.52 5.63
N ALA A 76 0.14 -6.21 5.54
CA ALA A 76 -0.72 -6.56 4.43
C ALA A 76 -0.85 -5.36 3.48
N VAL A 77 -0.59 -5.59 2.18
CA VAL A 77 -0.76 -4.59 1.13
C VAL A 77 -1.91 -5.03 0.23
N ARG A 78 -2.84 -4.12 -0.03
CA ARG A 78 -3.98 -4.31 -0.92
C ARG A 78 -3.95 -3.24 -1.99
N GLU A 79 -4.03 -3.67 -3.24
CA GLU A 79 -4.18 -2.79 -4.39
C GLU A 79 -5.60 -2.96 -4.95
N GLN A 80 -6.28 -1.85 -5.18
CA GLN A 80 -7.64 -1.80 -5.70
C GLN A 80 -7.71 -0.80 -6.85
N TYR A 81 -8.20 -1.27 -8.00
CA TYR A 81 -8.38 -0.46 -9.20
C TYR A 81 -9.88 -0.27 -9.42
N LEU A 82 -10.31 0.97 -9.47
CA LEU A 82 -11.68 1.36 -9.78
C LEU A 82 -11.65 2.00 -11.17
N SER A 83 -12.26 1.35 -12.16
CA SER A 83 -12.47 1.99 -13.46
C SER A 83 -13.39 3.20 -13.25
N SER A 84 -13.06 4.34 -13.87
CA SER A 84 -14.03 5.43 -13.97
C SER A 84 -15.01 5.05 -15.08
N GLY A 85 -15.87 4.08 -14.79
CA GLY A 85 -17.04 3.83 -15.60
C GLY A 85 -17.82 5.12 -15.68
N PHE A 86 -17.95 5.62 -16.92
CA PHE A 86 -18.69 6.82 -17.30
C PHE A 86 -20.11 6.82 -16.74
#